data_AF-A0A090RHB8-F1
#
_entry.id   AF-A0A090RHB8-F1
#
_cell.length_a   1.000
_cell.length_b   1.000
_cell.length_c   1.000
_cell.angle_alpha   90.00
_cell.angle_beta   90.00
_cell.angle_gamma   90.00
#
_symmetry.space_group_name_H-M   'P 1'
#
loop_
_entity.id
_entity.type
_entity.pdbx_description
1 polymer ?
#
loop_
_entity_poly.entity_id
_entity_poly.type
_entity_poly.pdbx_seq_one_letter_code
_entity_poly.pdbx_strand_id
1 'polypeptide(L)'
;MTGFSLHDVRYHDDLVDLDAQNVALVIDDHCLLTPAVCVSQLALDGVRFSMPTLPPTTEPEPTDSEPMTTIEMPLPIRVDSVALNDIQLDILGNKVAWKAFTTAATMEGDTLTLKPTVWDTITLALAPTDPAETTTAKKAEAEKAPAEPITLPEVVLPLVVDVERLTVKDFALQGDTPQSVKLLDLVASARDSDVNVKSLVLDVPQGHLEAKADVTLTGDYPLSLDAKADIALEPLQGHHLALNASGSVADLALNATLRGTLDAALSGKLAPLDPQLPFDLNLKSQHLQWPIATAADFTLDKTRLTAKGDLSAFRFDLKSQIDGKPMPAVGASLTGKGSLSHVELSKLALDTLGGKITGNARASWKDLVNWKGELAFEHIQPGLEWKDVQGI
;
A
#
# COMPACT_ATOMS: atom_id res chain seq x y z
N MET A 1 -35.84 31.30 -9.13
CA MET A 1 -34.80 30.73 -10.04
C MET A 1 -33.74 31.78 -10.29
N THR A 2 -32.82 31.92 -9.36
CA THR A 2 -31.61 32.73 -9.51
C THR A 2 -30.49 31.82 -10.02
N GLY A 3 -29.89 32.16 -11.16
CA GLY A 3 -28.84 31.34 -11.76
C GLY A 3 -28.42 31.87 -13.11
N PHE A 4 -27.42 31.22 -13.71
CA PHE A 4 -26.98 31.51 -15.07
C PHE A 4 -26.62 30.22 -15.79
N SER A 5 -26.71 30.28 -17.12
CA SER A 5 -26.13 29.29 -18.02
C SER A 5 -25.41 30.03 -19.11
N LEU A 6 -24.12 29.73 -19.27
CA LEU A 6 -23.24 30.28 -20.28
C LEU A 6 -22.85 29.15 -21.23
N HIS A 7 -22.77 29.46 -22.52
CA HIS A 7 -22.35 28.53 -23.55
C HIS A 7 -21.14 29.11 -24.27
N ASP A 8 -20.23 28.22 -24.70
CA ASP A 8 -19.02 28.58 -25.43
C ASP A 8 -18.18 29.65 -24.71
N VAL A 9 -17.97 29.49 -23.41
CA VAL A 9 -17.15 30.39 -22.59
C VAL A 9 -15.71 30.24 -23.00
N ARG A 10 -15.07 31.35 -23.37
CA ARG A 10 -13.65 31.41 -23.71
C ARG A 10 -12.97 32.54 -22.97
N TYR A 11 -11.81 32.22 -22.40
CA TYR A 11 -10.91 33.18 -21.78
C TYR A 11 -9.48 32.82 -22.15
N HIS A 12 -8.70 33.82 -22.55
CA HIS A 12 -7.32 33.64 -22.95
C HIS A 12 -6.51 34.86 -22.51
N ASP A 13 -5.45 34.62 -21.74
CA ASP A 13 -4.41 35.59 -21.40
C ASP A 13 -3.01 34.95 -21.50
N ASP A 14 -1.98 35.67 -21.04
CA ASP A 14 -0.58 35.23 -21.12
C ASP A 14 -0.26 34.00 -20.22
N LEU A 15 -1.09 33.69 -19.22
CA LEU A 15 -0.86 32.66 -18.21
C LEU A 15 -1.89 31.53 -18.25
N VAL A 16 -3.11 31.81 -18.70
CA VAL A 16 -4.28 30.95 -18.60
C VAL A 16 -5.03 30.91 -19.92
N ASP A 17 -5.31 29.69 -20.37
CA ASP A 17 -6.25 29.41 -21.45
C ASP A 17 -7.40 28.57 -20.90
N LEU A 18 -8.64 29.01 -21.12
CA LEU A 18 -9.86 28.36 -20.69
C LEU A 18 -10.90 28.36 -21.82
N ASP A 19 -11.33 27.17 -22.21
CA ASP A 19 -12.49 26.93 -23.07
C ASP A 19 -13.48 26.03 -22.32
N ALA A 20 -14.76 26.37 -22.33
CA ALA A 20 -15.82 25.56 -21.73
C ALA A 20 -17.09 25.63 -22.57
N GLN A 21 -17.62 24.47 -22.96
CA GLN A 21 -18.80 24.40 -23.81
C GLN A 21 -20.06 24.84 -23.07
N ASN A 22 -20.21 24.41 -21.82
CA ASN A 22 -21.35 24.77 -20.99
C ASN A 22 -20.93 24.98 -19.54
N VAL A 23 -21.40 26.09 -18.97
CA VAL A 23 -21.26 26.43 -17.55
C VAL A 23 -22.64 26.81 -17.03
N ALA A 24 -23.16 26.04 -16.08
CA ALA A 24 -24.45 26.33 -15.47
C ALA A 24 -24.36 26.35 -13.95
N LEU A 25 -24.97 27.38 -13.35
CA LEU A 25 -25.12 27.52 -11.90
C LEU A 25 -26.58 27.85 -11.60
N VAL A 26 -27.21 27.03 -10.76
CA VAL A 26 -28.57 27.25 -10.25
C VAL A 26 -28.48 27.38 -8.74
N ILE A 27 -28.91 28.53 -8.24
CA ILE A 27 -28.96 28.85 -6.81
C ILE A 27 -30.42 28.76 -6.37
N ASP A 28 -30.65 28.07 -5.25
CA ASP A 28 -31.97 28.02 -4.61
C ASP A 28 -32.20 29.29 -3.78
N ASP A 29 -33.16 30.10 -4.20
CA ASP A 29 -33.56 31.33 -3.54
C ASP A 29 -34.39 31.08 -2.27
N HIS A 30 -34.92 29.87 -2.07
CA HIS A 30 -35.67 29.51 -0.85
C HIS A 30 -34.78 29.53 0.40
N CYS A 31 -33.46 29.38 0.23
CA CYS A 31 -32.49 29.51 1.31
C CYS A 31 -32.18 30.98 1.67
N LEU A 32 -32.76 31.99 1.02
CA LEU A 32 -32.62 33.38 1.49
C LEU A 32 -33.44 33.67 2.75
N LEU A 33 -34.42 32.81 3.07
CA LEU A 33 -35.25 32.93 4.28
C LEU A 33 -34.58 32.33 5.53
N THR A 34 -33.51 31.54 5.36
CA THR A 34 -32.71 30.93 6.42
C THR A 34 -31.24 31.08 6.09
N PRO A 35 -30.38 31.69 6.91
CA PRO A 35 -29.01 32.05 6.51
C PRO A 35 -28.17 30.83 6.08
N ALA A 36 -28.14 30.54 4.78
CA ALA A 36 -27.46 29.40 4.16
C ALA A 36 -27.22 29.67 2.66
N VAL A 37 -26.18 29.05 2.11
CA VAL A 37 -25.87 29.07 0.68
C VAL A 37 -26.33 27.75 0.06
N CYS A 38 -27.33 27.79 -0.80
CA CYS A 38 -27.88 26.60 -1.46
C CYS A 38 -27.64 26.64 -2.96
N VAL A 39 -26.74 25.78 -3.43
CA VAL A 39 -26.48 25.56 -4.85
C VAL A 39 -27.24 24.31 -5.26
N SER A 40 -28.35 24.48 -5.99
CA SER A 40 -29.14 23.34 -6.49
C SER A 40 -28.35 22.56 -7.54
N GLN A 41 -27.61 23.26 -8.39
CA GLN A 41 -26.86 22.65 -9.47
C GLN A 41 -25.63 23.49 -9.84
N LEU A 42 -24.49 22.82 -9.94
CA LEU A 42 -23.30 23.30 -10.64
C LEU A 42 -22.98 22.29 -11.75
N ALA A 43 -22.97 22.73 -13.01
CA ALA A 43 -22.64 21.86 -14.13
C ALA A 43 -21.59 22.51 -15.03
N LEU A 44 -20.51 21.78 -15.30
CA LEU A 44 -19.48 22.13 -16.27
C LEU A 44 -19.38 21.01 -17.30
N ASP A 45 -19.34 21.38 -18.58
CA ASP A 45 -19.26 20.43 -19.68
C ASP A 45 -18.20 20.88 -20.69
N GLY A 46 -17.31 19.96 -21.07
CA GLY A 46 -16.29 20.20 -22.09
C GLY A 46 -15.25 21.25 -21.72
N VAL A 47 -14.76 21.26 -20.48
CA VAL A 47 -13.76 22.22 -20.01
C VAL A 47 -12.36 21.81 -20.48
N ARG A 48 -11.63 22.75 -21.07
CA ARG A 48 -10.20 22.68 -21.33
C ARG A 48 -9.53 23.85 -20.64
N PHE A 49 -8.67 23.56 -19.68
CA PHE A 49 -7.92 24.56 -18.93
C PHE A 49 -6.43 24.29 -19.08
N SER A 50 -5.64 25.31 -19.36
CA SER A 50 -4.19 25.23 -19.46
C SER A 50 -3.54 26.39 -18.72
N MET A 51 -2.65 26.08 -17.78
CA MET A 51 -1.81 27.03 -17.06
C MET A 51 -0.37 26.51 -17.03
N PRO A 52 0.45 26.85 -18.05
CA PRO A 52 1.79 26.28 -18.22
C PRO A 52 2.81 26.88 -17.25
N THR A 53 2.58 28.08 -16.74
CA THR A 53 3.52 28.80 -15.86
C THR A 53 2.78 29.49 -14.73
N LEU A 54 3.42 29.56 -13.57
CA LEU A 54 2.91 30.37 -12.46
C LEU A 54 3.12 31.86 -12.75
N PRO A 55 2.24 32.75 -12.25
CA PRO A 55 2.53 34.18 -12.21
C PRO A 55 3.79 34.42 -11.37
N PRO A 56 4.59 35.45 -11.71
CA PRO A 56 5.75 35.80 -10.91
C PRO A 56 5.32 36.18 -9.48
N THR A 57 5.80 35.43 -8.49
CA THR A 57 5.56 35.72 -7.07
C THR A 57 6.24 37.04 -6.70
N THR A 58 5.45 38.10 -6.50
CA THR A 58 5.93 39.44 -6.12
C THR A 58 6.09 39.65 -4.61
N GLU A 59 5.63 38.71 -3.79
CA GLU A 59 5.61 38.83 -2.33
C GLU A 59 6.43 37.70 -1.70
N PRO A 60 7.38 38.00 -0.79
CA PRO A 60 8.15 36.95 -0.13
C PRO A 60 7.18 36.02 0.60
N GLU A 61 7.29 34.71 0.35
CA GLU A 61 6.51 33.72 1.07
C GLU A 61 6.72 33.92 2.59
N PRO A 62 5.64 34.08 3.38
CA PRO A 62 5.79 34.16 4.83
C PRO A 62 6.44 32.87 5.32
N THR A 63 7.64 33.00 5.89
CA THR A 63 8.52 31.90 6.30
C THR A 63 8.03 31.08 7.51
N ASP A 64 6.82 31.33 7.99
CA ASP A 64 6.20 30.57 9.09
C ASP A 64 4.68 30.74 8.98
N SER A 65 4.02 29.94 8.16
CA SER A 65 2.59 29.70 8.31
C SER A 65 2.40 28.61 9.35
N GLU A 66 2.03 28.99 10.57
CA GLU A 66 1.57 28.04 11.60
C GLU A 66 0.51 27.09 11.01
N PRO A 67 0.50 25.81 11.39
CA PRO A 67 -0.46 24.84 10.85
C PRO A 67 -1.89 25.34 11.08
N MET A 68 -2.72 25.35 10.03
CA MET A 68 -4.12 25.74 10.14
C MET A 68 -4.82 24.83 11.15
N THR A 69 -5.29 25.41 12.26
CA THR A 69 -5.82 24.63 13.38
C THR A 69 -7.30 24.30 13.23
N THR A 70 -8.10 25.14 12.56
CA THR A 70 -9.55 24.92 12.36
C THR A 70 -10.09 25.70 11.17
N ILE A 71 -10.92 25.05 10.35
CA ILE A 71 -11.70 25.70 9.28
C ILE A 71 -13.18 25.59 9.67
N GLU A 72 -13.78 26.72 10.01
CA GLU A 72 -15.22 26.83 10.28
C GLU A 72 -15.91 27.69 9.23
N MET A 73 -17.05 27.23 8.72
CA MET A 73 -17.88 28.01 7.83
C MET A 73 -18.88 28.87 8.61
N PRO A 74 -18.92 30.19 8.35
CA PRO A 74 -19.83 31.10 9.03
C PRO A 74 -21.30 30.92 8.60
N LEU A 75 -21.53 30.33 7.43
CA LEU A 75 -22.85 30.01 6.89
C LEU A 75 -22.84 28.58 6.34
N PRO A 76 -23.87 27.76 6.61
CA PRO A 76 -24.04 26.46 6.00
C PRO A 76 -24.01 26.55 4.47
N ILE A 77 -23.26 25.68 3.83
CA ILE A 77 -23.21 25.55 2.36
C ILE A 77 -23.74 24.18 1.99
N ARG A 78 -24.78 24.14 1.15
CA ARG A 78 -25.33 22.91 0.58
C ARG A 78 -25.22 22.96 -0.93
N VAL A 79 -24.63 21.93 -1.51
CA VAL A 79 -24.55 21.73 -2.95
C VAL A 79 -25.28 20.43 -3.27
N ASP A 80 -26.45 20.55 -3.89
CA ASP A 80 -27.36 19.41 -4.13
C ASP A 80 -26.91 18.57 -5.32
N SER A 81 -26.23 19.17 -6.31
CA SER A 81 -25.68 18.47 -7.48
C SER A 81 -24.50 19.23 -8.07
N VAL A 82 -23.38 18.55 -8.24
CA VAL A 82 -22.25 18.97 -9.07
C VAL A 82 -22.07 17.92 -10.17
N ALA A 83 -22.00 18.35 -11.43
CA ALA A 83 -21.73 17.48 -12.57
C ALA A 83 -20.63 18.11 -13.45
N LEU A 84 -19.46 17.48 -13.51
CA LEU A 84 -18.33 17.95 -14.32
C LEU A 84 -18.01 16.88 -15.36
N ASN A 85 -18.37 17.14 -16.62
CA ASN A 85 -18.18 16.19 -17.72
C ASN A 85 -17.13 16.68 -18.71
N ASP A 86 -16.39 15.74 -19.28
CA ASP A 86 -15.39 15.97 -20.33
C ASP A 86 -14.41 17.09 -19.95
N ILE A 87 -13.76 16.95 -18.80
CA ILE A 87 -12.83 17.94 -18.26
C ILE A 87 -11.40 17.55 -18.60
N GLN A 88 -10.61 18.52 -19.04
CA GLN A 88 -9.19 18.38 -19.36
C GLN A 88 -8.44 19.58 -18.77
N LEU A 89 -7.50 19.28 -17.89
CA LEU A 89 -6.66 20.27 -17.21
C LEU A 89 -5.20 20.00 -17.58
N ASP A 90 -4.45 21.05 -17.88
CA ASP A 90 -3.00 21.05 -18.02
C ASP A 90 -2.43 22.11 -17.07
N ILE A 91 -1.88 21.67 -15.94
CA ILE A 91 -1.39 22.55 -14.89
C ILE A 91 0.10 22.26 -14.72
N LEU A 92 0.93 23.21 -15.14
CA LEU A 92 2.39 23.11 -15.06
C LEU A 92 2.92 21.82 -15.73
N GLY A 93 2.29 21.41 -16.84
CA GLY A 93 2.63 20.18 -17.57
C GLY A 93 2.02 18.90 -17.02
N ASN A 94 1.33 18.95 -15.86
CA ASN A 94 0.55 17.83 -15.35
C ASN A 94 -0.83 17.83 -15.99
N LYS A 95 -1.12 16.77 -16.75
CA LYS A 95 -2.38 16.64 -17.49
C LYS A 95 -3.33 15.74 -16.74
N VAL A 96 -4.50 16.27 -16.38
CA VAL A 96 -5.58 15.53 -15.72
C VAL A 96 -6.79 15.60 -16.62
N ALA A 97 -7.37 14.45 -16.96
CA ALA A 97 -8.59 14.40 -17.74
C ALA A 97 -9.57 13.41 -17.12
N TRP A 98 -10.87 13.69 -17.22
CA TRP A 98 -11.91 12.73 -16.87
C TRP A 98 -13.17 12.91 -17.71
N LYS A 99 -13.95 11.84 -17.81
CA LYS A 99 -15.18 11.82 -18.62
C LYS A 99 -16.39 12.31 -17.83
N ALA A 100 -16.57 11.84 -16.61
CA ALA A 100 -17.70 12.22 -15.78
C ALA A 100 -17.31 12.29 -14.30
N PHE A 101 -17.77 13.33 -13.64
CA PHE A 101 -17.67 13.48 -12.20
C PHE A 101 -19.00 14.00 -11.67
N THR A 102 -19.59 13.29 -10.72
CA THR A 102 -20.82 13.70 -10.05
C THR A 102 -20.66 13.64 -8.55
N THR A 103 -21.08 14.68 -7.84
CA THR A 103 -21.05 14.71 -6.37
C THR A 103 -22.17 15.61 -5.83
N ALA A 104 -22.37 15.54 -4.53
CA ALA A 104 -23.11 16.52 -3.76
C ALA A 104 -22.40 16.66 -2.41
N ALA A 105 -22.48 17.83 -1.79
CA ALA A 105 -21.76 18.08 -0.55
C ALA A 105 -22.51 19.03 0.36
N THR A 106 -22.28 18.89 1.65
CA THR A 106 -22.70 19.85 2.68
C THR A 106 -21.50 20.25 3.52
N MET A 107 -21.45 21.52 3.88
CA MET A 107 -20.47 22.07 4.82
C MET A 107 -21.24 22.82 5.90
N GLU A 108 -21.23 22.30 7.11
CA GLU A 108 -21.92 22.88 8.27
C GLU A 108 -20.93 23.00 9.43
N GLY A 109 -20.62 24.23 9.85
CA GLY A 109 -19.56 24.48 10.82
C GLY A 109 -18.21 24.00 10.27
N ASP A 110 -17.61 23.04 10.94
CA ASP A 110 -16.34 22.37 10.59
C ASP A 110 -16.54 21.04 9.85
N THR A 111 -17.79 20.65 9.57
CA THR A 111 -18.11 19.31 9.05
C THR A 111 -18.42 19.36 7.56
N LEU A 112 -17.52 18.76 6.77
CA LEU A 112 -17.69 18.48 5.35
C LEU A 112 -18.25 17.06 5.18
N THR A 113 -19.48 16.96 4.69
CA THR A 113 -20.05 15.69 4.25
C THR A 113 -20.03 15.61 2.74
N LEU A 114 -19.29 14.64 2.21
CA LEU A 114 -19.30 14.27 0.80
C LEU A 114 -20.35 13.18 0.58
N LYS A 115 -21.43 13.53 -0.11
CA LYS A 115 -22.49 12.58 -0.51
C LYS A 115 -21.97 11.66 -1.62
N PRO A 116 -22.73 10.64 -2.06
CA PRO A 116 -22.27 9.68 -3.06
C PRO A 116 -21.63 10.37 -4.26
N THR A 117 -20.33 10.14 -4.42
CA THR A 117 -19.48 10.77 -5.42
C THR A 117 -19.00 9.72 -6.38
N VAL A 118 -19.11 9.98 -7.69
CA VAL A 118 -18.64 9.09 -8.75
C VAL A 118 -17.68 9.86 -9.64
N TRP A 119 -16.48 9.32 -9.83
CA TRP A 119 -15.47 9.88 -10.73
C TRP A 119 -15.04 8.81 -11.74
N ASP A 120 -15.30 9.05 -13.01
CA ASP A 120 -15.27 8.04 -14.06
C ASP A 120 -14.26 8.38 -15.17
N THR A 121 -13.46 7.38 -15.54
CA THR A 121 -12.49 7.40 -16.64
C THR A 121 -11.47 8.52 -16.45
N ILE A 122 -10.60 8.39 -15.46
CA ILE A 122 -9.61 9.41 -15.09
C ILE A 122 -8.27 9.07 -15.74
N THR A 123 -7.64 10.05 -16.37
CA THR A 123 -6.26 9.94 -16.85
C THR A 123 -5.41 11.02 -16.23
N LEU A 124 -4.32 10.61 -15.58
CA LEU A 124 -3.32 11.51 -15.01
C LEU A 124 -1.99 11.25 -15.72
N ALA A 125 -1.40 12.28 -16.33
CA ALA A 125 -0.03 12.26 -16.85
C ALA A 125 0.77 13.33 -16.13
N LEU A 126 1.80 12.92 -15.40
CA LEU A 126 2.65 13.83 -14.65
C LEU A 126 3.63 14.54 -15.58
N ALA A 127 4.01 15.77 -15.23
CA ALA A 127 5.05 16.48 -15.95
C ALA A 127 6.37 15.67 -15.89
N PRO A 128 7.11 15.55 -17.00
CA PRO A 128 8.41 14.89 -17.00
C PRO A 128 9.35 15.61 -16.04
N THR A 129 9.95 14.88 -15.11
CA THR A 129 10.92 15.43 -14.17
C THR A 129 12.24 15.68 -14.91
N ASP A 130 12.78 16.89 -14.83
CA ASP A 130 14.04 17.24 -15.50
C ASP A 130 15.20 16.41 -14.89
N PRO A 131 15.90 15.56 -15.67
CA PRO A 131 16.99 14.74 -15.16
C PRO A 131 18.17 15.56 -14.60
N ALA A 132 18.25 16.85 -14.94
CA ALA A 132 19.31 17.75 -14.48
C ALA A 132 19.26 18.02 -12.97
N GLU A 133 18.09 18.04 -12.34
CA GLU A 133 17.96 18.27 -10.88
C GLU A 133 18.17 17.00 -10.05
N THR A 134 17.99 15.82 -10.64
CA THR A 134 18.16 14.54 -9.94
C THR A 134 19.63 14.13 -9.80
N THR A 135 20.55 14.71 -10.58
CA THR A 135 21.96 14.31 -10.57
C THR A 135 22.80 14.97 -9.47
N THR A 136 22.39 16.13 -8.96
CA THR A 136 23.05 16.79 -7.81
C THR A 136 22.59 16.23 -6.46
N ALA A 137 21.34 15.81 -6.33
CA ALA A 137 20.84 15.18 -5.09
C ALA A 137 21.35 13.73 -4.92
N LYS A 138 21.43 12.95 -6.01
CA LYS A 138 21.73 11.51 -5.94
C LYS A 138 23.21 11.16 -5.73
N LYS A 139 24.11 12.14 -5.73
CA LYS A 139 25.57 11.92 -5.56
C LYS A 139 26.11 12.29 -4.18
N ALA A 140 25.30 12.91 -3.32
CA ALA A 140 25.70 13.31 -1.98
C ALA A 140 25.25 12.35 -0.85
N GLU A 141 24.39 11.36 -1.15
CA GLU A 141 23.79 10.49 -0.13
C GLU A 141 24.11 9.00 -0.34
N ALA A 142 25.30 8.72 -0.87
CA ALA A 142 25.88 7.37 -0.90
C ALA A 142 27.05 7.28 0.09
N GLU A 143 26.88 7.83 1.29
CA GLU A 143 27.77 7.59 2.43
C GLU A 143 26.91 7.22 3.63
N LYS A 144 27.07 5.98 4.10
CA LYS A 144 26.36 5.33 5.21
C LYS A 144 26.23 6.23 6.45
N ALA A 145 25.18 7.04 6.52
CA ALA A 145 24.61 7.43 7.79
C ALA A 145 23.86 6.21 8.38
N PRO A 146 23.96 5.93 9.69
CA PRO A 146 23.06 4.99 10.34
C PRO A 146 21.62 5.44 10.08
N ALA A 147 20.76 4.54 9.65
CA ALA A 147 19.34 4.86 9.52
C ALA A 147 18.80 5.19 10.92
N GLU A 148 18.35 6.42 11.12
CA GLU A 148 17.67 6.84 12.35
C GLU A 148 16.24 6.28 12.37
N PRO A 149 15.65 6.06 13.57
CA PRO A 149 14.26 5.66 13.69
C PRO A 149 13.32 6.60 12.95
N ILE A 150 12.31 6.04 12.28
CA ILE A 150 11.30 6.81 11.56
C ILE A 150 10.41 7.50 12.59
N THR A 151 10.44 8.83 12.62
CA THR A 151 9.54 9.63 13.46
C THR A 151 8.27 9.97 12.68
N LEU A 152 7.11 9.66 13.26
CA LEU A 152 5.82 9.97 12.65
C LEU A 152 5.39 11.41 13.02
N PRO A 153 4.93 12.21 12.05
CA PRO A 153 4.39 13.53 12.33
C PRO A 153 3.02 13.42 12.99
N GLU A 154 2.65 14.36 13.85
CA GLU A 154 1.26 14.47 14.29
C GLU A 154 0.44 15.13 13.19
N VAL A 155 -0.66 14.47 12.80
CA VAL A 155 -1.58 14.99 11.78
C VAL A 155 -2.91 15.31 12.45
N VAL A 156 -3.25 16.60 12.46
CA VAL A 156 -4.54 17.10 12.94
C VAL A 156 -5.30 17.65 11.74
N LEU A 157 -6.48 17.11 11.48
CA LEU A 157 -7.34 17.54 10.40
C LEU A 157 -8.05 18.84 10.79
N PRO A 158 -7.99 19.89 9.97
CA PRO A 158 -8.59 21.19 10.28
C PRO A 158 -10.12 21.20 10.16
N LEU A 159 -10.71 20.10 9.66
CA LEU A 159 -12.14 19.93 9.46
C LEU A 159 -12.53 18.45 9.58
N VAL A 160 -13.77 18.19 9.96
CA VAL A 160 -14.35 16.86 9.99
C VAL A 160 -14.76 16.48 8.58
N VAL A 161 -14.30 15.33 8.10
CA VAL A 161 -14.68 14.79 6.78
C VAL A 161 -15.56 13.56 6.99
N ASP A 162 -16.75 13.54 6.41
CA ASP A 162 -17.58 12.33 6.31
C ASP A 162 -17.83 12.00 4.84
N VAL A 163 -17.32 10.87 4.38
CA VAL A 163 -17.49 10.38 3.01
C VAL A 163 -18.54 9.28 3.02
N GLU A 164 -19.77 9.61 2.59
CA GLU A 164 -20.86 8.64 2.52
C GLU A 164 -20.53 7.51 1.54
N ARG A 165 -19.99 7.87 0.36
CA ARG A 165 -19.36 6.97 -0.61
C ARG A 165 -18.59 7.75 -1.67
N LEU A 166 -17.36 7.36 -1.94
CA LEU A 166 -16.58 7.80 -3.09
C LEU A 166 -16.28 6.59 -3.97
N THR A 167 -16.75 6.62 -5.23
CA THR A 167 -16.50 5.58 -6.23
C THR A 167 -15.69 6.17 -7.37
N VAL A 168 -14.45 5.71 -7.54
CA VAL A 168 -13.57 6.05 -8.67
C VAL A 168 -13.51 4.86 -9.63
N LYS A 169 -13.71 5.09 -10.93
CA LYS A 169 -13.69 4.07 -11.97
C LYS A 169 -12.67 4.40 -13.04
N ASP A 170 -11.98 3.37 -13.51
CA ASP A 170 -11.07 3.44 -14.66
C ASP A 170 -10.05 4.59 -14.55
N PHE A 171 -9.33 4.65 -13.42
CA PHE A 171 -8.21 5.56 -13.25
C PHE A 171 -6.95 4.98 -13.91
N ALA A 172 -6.22 5.82 -14.65
CA ALA A 172 -4.95 5.50 -15.27
C ALA A 172 -3.92 6.60 -14.98
N LEU A 173 -2.80 6.20 -14.35
CA LEU A 173 -1.59 7.00 -14.24
C LEU A 173 -0.66 6.65 -15.40
N GLN A 174 -0.35 7.65 -16.23
CA GLN A 174 0.61 7.57 -17.32
C GLN A 174 2.01 7.96 -16.81
N GLY A 175 3.02 7.23 -17.27
CA GLY A 175 4.42 7.44 -16.90
C GLY A 175 5.26 6.21 -17.23
N ASP A 176 6.50 6.18 -16.71
CA ASP A 176 7.43 5.06 -16.93
C ASP A 176 6.92 3.75 -16.32
N THR A 177 6.19 3.84 -15.20
CA THR A 177 5.55 2.72 -14.51
C THR A 177 4.04 2.92 -14.47
N PRO A 178 3.34 2.67 -15.59
CA PRO A 178 1.90 2.95 -15.68
C PRO A 178 1.14 2.18 -14.61
N GLN A 179 0.22 2.88 -13.92
CA GLN A 179 -0.65 2.28 -12.91
C GLN A 179 -2.10 2.42 -13.37
N SER A 180 -2.91 1.41 -13.11
CA SER A 180 -4.34 1.46 -13.43
C SER A 180 -5.17 0.91 -12.28
N VAL A 181 -6.26 1.60 -11.96
CA VAL A 181 -7.24 1.20 -10.97
C VAL A 181 -8.59 1.11 -11.68
N LYS A 182 -9.19 -0.09 -11.70
CA LYS A 182 -10.50 -0.31 -12.33
C LYS A 182 -11.63 0.26 -11.46
N LEU A 183 -11.53 0.02 -10.15
CA LEU A 183 -12.50 0.51 -9.17
C LEU A 183 -11.78 0.84 -7.86
N LEU A 184 -12.10 1.99 -7.29
CA LEU A 184 -11.88 2.31 -5.88
C LEU A 184 -13.23 2.72 -5.30
N ASP A 185 -13.70 2.04 -4.26
CA ASP A 185 -14.90 2.40 -3.51
C ASP A 185 -14.53 2.64 -2.04
N LEU A 186 -14.81 3.84 -1.53
CA LEU A 186 -14.41 4.28 -0.21
C LEU A 186 -15.61 4.82 0.57
N VAL A 187 -15.77 4.32 1.80
CA VAL A 187 -16.65 4.88 2.83
C VAL A 187 -15.80 5.11 4.06
N ALA A 188 -15.62 6.36 4.45
CA ALA A 188 -14.71 6.74 5.53
C ALA A 188 -15.17 8.03 6.21
N SER A 189 -14.72 8.22 7.45
CA SER A 189 -14.89 9.45 8.18
C SER A 189 -13.61 9.80 8.90
N ALA A 190 -13.30 11.08 9.02
CA ALA A 190 -12.12 11.57 9.72
C ALA A 190 -12.46 12.79 10.57
N ARG A 191 -11.97 12.83 11.80
CA ARG A 191 -12.20 13.89 12.77
C ARG A 191 -10.93 14.06 13.59
N ASP A 192 -10.47 15.29 13.78
CA ASP A 192 -9.23 15.58 14.51
C ASP A 192 -8.07 14.76 13.95
N SER A 193 -7.57 13.78 14.70
CA SER A 193 -6.53 12.84 14.23
C SER A 193 -7.05 11.43 13.96
N ASP A 194 -8.34 11.18 14.17
CA ASP A 194 -8.93 9.86 14.00
C ASP A 194 -9.50 9.68 12.60
N VAL A 195 -9.10 8.58 11.95
CA VAL A 195 -9.55 8.16 10.63
C VAL A 195 -10.20 6.79 10.75
N ASN A 196 -11.48 6.72 10.40
CA ASN A 196 -12.26 5.48 10.35
C ASN A 196 -12.60 5.16 8.89
N VAL A 197 -12.05 4.05 8.38
CA VAL A 197 -12.35 3.49 7.07
C VAL A 197 -13.33 2.33 7.26
N LYS A 198 -14.62 2.60 7.03
CA LYS A 198 -15.70 1.60 7.16
C LYS A 198 -15.66 0.55 6.07
N SER A 199 -15.23 0.96 4.87
CA SER A 199 -15.08 0.11 3.69
C SER A 199 -14.13 0.76 2.71
N LEU A 200 -13.12 0.01 2.28
CA LEU A 200 -12.30 0.29 1.12
C LEU A 200 -12.33 -0.94 0.21
N VAL A 201 -12.73 -0.76 -1.04
CA VAL A 201 -12.63 -1.77 -2.09
C VAL A 201 -11.70 -1.22 -3.17
N LEU A 202 -10.73 -2.01 -3.59
CA LEU A 202 -9.76 -1.63 -4.62
C LEU A 202 -9.58 -2.78 -5.62
N ASP A 203 -9.99 -2.55 -6.87
CA ASP A 203 -9.77 -3.44 -7.99
C ASP A 203 -8.65 -2.92 -8.88
N VAL A 204 -7.55 -3.68 -8.93
CA VAL A 204 -6.38 -3.39 -9.77
C VAL A 204 -5.99 -4.63 -10.57
N PRO A 205 -5.20 -4.50 -11.66
CA PRO A 205 -4.73 -5.68 -12.40
C PRO A 205 -3.98 -6.71 -11.54
N GLN A 206 -3.34 -6.27 -10.47
CA GLN A 206 -2.55 -7.08 -9.55
C GLN A 206 -3.42 -7.87 -8.55
N GLY A 207 -4.71 -7.52 -8.38
CA GLY A 207 -5.60 -8.16 -7.42
C GLY A 207 -6.82 -7.34 -7.03
N HIS A 208 -7.60 -7.91 -6.12
CA HIS A 208 -8.76 -7.29 -5.49
C HIS A 208 -8.50 -7.16 -4.00
N LEU A 209 -8.74 -5.98 -3.41
CA LEU A 209 -8.55 -5.71 -1.98
C LEU A 209 -9.85 -5.19 -1.38
N GLU A 210 -10.26 -5.80 -0.27
CA GLU A 210 -11.27 -5.27 0.64
C GLU A 210 -10.60 -4.97 1.98
N ALA A 211 -10.82 -3.77 2.53
CA ALA A 211 -10.22 -3.37 3.81
C ALA A 211 -11.16 -2.52 4.67
N LYS A 212 -10.95 -2.62 5.99
CA LYS A 212 -11.50 -1.74 7.01
C LYS A 212 -10.39 -1.37 7.98
N ALA A 213 -10.38 -0.13 8.44
CA ALA A 213 -9.33 0.33 9.33
C ALA A 213 -9.82 1.43 10.27
N ASP A 214 -9.20 1.49 11.44
CA ASP A 214 -9.24 2.61 12.36
C ASP A 214 -7.81 3.05 12.59
N VAL A 215 -7.52 4.34 12.49
CA VAL A 215 -6.16 4.88 12.70
C VAL A 215 -6.26 6.20 13.45
N THR A 216 -5.46 6.37 14.49
CA THR A 216 -5.26 7.65 15.16
C THR A 216 -3.91 8.21 14.73
N LEU A 217 -3.86 9.32 14.00
CA LEU A 217 -2.65 9.90 13.38
C LEU A 217 -1.78 10.74 14.35
N THR A 218 -1.71 10.32 15.61
CA THR A 218 -0.87 10.91 16.66
C THR A 218 -0.09 9.83 17.41
N GLY A 219 1.02 10.23 18.05
CA GLY A 219 1.96 9.28 18.65
C GLY A 219 2.49 8.28 17.62
N ASP A 220 2.46 6.99 17.95
CA ASP A 220 2.97 5.91 17.10
C ASP A 220 1.94 5.37 16.08
N TYR A 221 0.90 6.14 15.82
CA TYR A 221 -0.25 5.78 14.99
C TYR A 221 -0.94 4.48 15.42
N PRO A 222 -1.64 4.47 16.58
CA PRO A 222 -2.49 3.35 16.96
C PRO A 222 -3.46 2.99 15.84
N LEU A 223 -3.53 1.71 15.48
CA LEU A 223 -4.36 1.25 14.37
C LEU A 223 -5.01 -0.11 14.61
N SER A 224 -6.14 -0.30 13.92
CA SER A 224 -6.76 -1.58 13.64
C SER A 224 -6.92 -1.70 12.12
N LEU A 225 -6.60 -2.87 11.55
CA LEU A 225 -6.75 -3.14 10.12
C LEU A 225 -7.27 -4.56 9.94
N ASP A 226 -8.35 -4.69 9.18
CA ASP A 226 -8.84 -5.95 8.65
C ASP A 226 -8.86 -5.85 7.12
N ALA A 227 -8.05 -6.66 6.45
CA ALA A 227 -7.93 -6.66 5.01
C ALA A 227 -8.03 -8.08 4.43
N LYS A 228 -8.63 -8.19 3.25
CA LYS A 228 -8.67 -9.39 2.43
C LYS A 228 -8.22 -9.04 1.03
N ALA A 229 -7.30 -9.81 0.48
CA ALA A 229 -6.78 -9.59 -0.86
C ALA A 229 -6.81 -10.88 -1.69
N ASP A 230 -7.39 -10.80 -2.87
CA ASP A 230 -7.27 -11.82 -3.91
C ASP A 230 -6.11 -11.42 -4.83
N ILE A 231 -5.08 -12.26 -4.89
CA ILE A 231 -3.84 -11.94 -5.59
C ILE A 231 -3.94 -12.43 -7.04
N ALA A 232 -3.75 -11.53 -8.00
CA ALA A 232 -3.66 -11.86 -9.43
C ALA A 232 -2.22 -11.75 -9.96
N LEU A 233 -1.28 -11.25 -9.16
CA LEU A 233 0.12 -11.07 -9.55
C LEU A 233 0.93 -12.37 -9.44
N GLU A 234 1.73 -12.66 -10.45
CA GLU A 234 2.72 -13.75 -10.41
C GLU A 234 3.81 -13.51 -9.34
N PRO A 235 4.33 -14.56 -8.69
CA PRO A 235 3.97 -15.97 -8.87
C PRO A 235 2.82 -16.43 -7.96
N LEU A 236 2.14 -15.51 -7.26
CA LEU A 236 1.11 -15.80 -6.25
C LEU A 236 -0.33 -15.70 -6.79
N GLN A 237 -0.51 -15.68 -8.10
CA GLN A 237 -1.83 -15.61 -8.72
C GLN A 237 -2.76 -16.74 -8.22
N GLY A 238 -4.02 -16.38 -7.91
CA GLY A 238 -5.03 -17.29 -7.38
C GLY A 238 -4.96 -17.53 -5.86
N HIS A 239 -4.09 -16.84 -5.14
CA HIS A 239 -4.06 -16.91 -3.67
C HIS A 239 -4.96 -15.86 -3.02
N HIS A 240 -5.50 -16.22 -1.87
CA HIS A 240 -6.34 -15.40 -1.02
C HIS A 240 -5.59 -15.08 0.28
N LEU A 241 -5.32 -13.82 0.53
CA LEU A 241 -4.68 -13.31 1.74
C LEU A 241 -5.75 -12.71 2.65
N ALA A 242 -5.81 -13.14 3.91
CA ALA A 242 -6.52 -12.46 4.98
C ALA A 242 -5.48 -11.88 5.96
N LEU A 243 -5.57 -10.58 6.25
CA LEU A 243 -4.63 -9.84 7.09
C LEU A 243 -5.40 -9.12 8.19
N ASN A 244 -4.96 -9.29 9.43
CA ASN A 244 -5.37 -8.47 10.56
C ASN A 244 -4.11 -7.83 11.17
N ALA A 245 -4.16 -6.52 11.40
CA ALA A 245 -3.12 -5.81 12.11
C ALA A 245 -3.72 -4.96 13.25
N SER A 246 -3.01 -4.86 14.37
CA SER A 246 -3.47 -4.13 15.55
C SER A 246 -2.29 -3.61 16.37
N GLY A 247 -2.54 -2.63 17.23
CA GLY A 247 -1.50 -2.01 18.07
C GLY A 247 -1.15 -0.63 17.55
N SER A 248 0.13 -0.34 17.38
CA SER A 248 0.62 0.90 16.75
C SER A 248 1.64 0.56 15.66
N VAL A 249 2.00 1.53 14.81
CA VAL A 249 3.06 1.33 13.81
C VAL A 249 4.42 1.05 14.47
N ALA A 250 4.61 1.42 15.75
CA ALA A 250 5.80 1.09 16.54
C ALA A 250 5.79 -0.32 17.17
N ASP A 251 4.63 -0.84 17.61
CA ASP A 251 4.44 -2.24 18.09
C ASP A 251 3.22 -2.84 17.40
N LEU A 252 3.45 -3.36 16.19
CA LEU A 252 2.41 -3.86 15.31
C LEU A 252 2.25 -5.37 15.50
N ALA A 253 1.10 -5.79 16.02
CA ALA A 253 0.70 -7.19 16.03
C ALA A 253 0.04 -7.55 14.69
N LEU A 254 0.55 -8.58 14.03
CA LEU A 254 0.14 -9.00 12.70
C LEU A 254 -0.35 -10.45 12.72
N ASN A 255 -1.48 -10.73 12.06
CA ASN A 255 -1.93 -12.07 11.73
C ASN A 255 -2.29 -12.13 10.24
N ALA A 256 -1.63 -12.99 9.49
CA ALA A 256 -1.84 -13.17 8.06
C ALA A 256 -2.12 -14.64 7.75
N THR A 257 -3.13 -14.91 6.93
CA THR A 257 -3.42 -16.26 6.42
C THR A 257 -3.47 -16.21 4.90
N LEU A 258 -2.63 -17.01 4.26
CA LEU A 258 -2.62 -17.23 2.82
C LEU A 258 -3.27 -18.58 2.52
N ARG A 259 -4.15 -18.61 1.52
CA ARG A 259 -4.78 -19.84 0.99
C ARG A 259 -4.67 -19.88 -0.53
N GLY A 260 -4.53 -21.05 -1.10
CA GLY A 260 -4.38 -21.25 -2.55
C GLY A 260 -3.61 -22.54 -2.81
N THR A 261 -2.69 -22.51 -3.77
CA THR A 261 -1.72 -23.61 -3.95
C THR A 261 -0.72 -23.69 -2.81
N LEU A 262 -0.42 -22.55 -2.17
CA LEU A 262 0.28 -22.46 -0.90
C LEU A 262 -0.71 -22.18 0.22
N ASP A 263 -0.52 -22.81 1.37
CA ASP A 263 -1.19 -22.43 2.61
C ASP A 263 -0.18 -21.96 3.64
N ALA A 264 -0.46 -20.83 4.29
CA ALA A 264 0.40 -20.31 5.35
C ALA A 264 -0.42 -19.51 6.36
N ALA A 265 -0.10 -19.69 7.63
CA ALA A 265 -0.55 -18.82 8.71
C ALA A 265 0.68 -18.21 9.38
N LEU A 266 0.81 -16.89 9.26
CA LEU A 266 1.86 -16.08 9.88
C LEU A 266 1.23 -15.26 11.00
N SER A 267 1.83 -15.28 12.18
CA SER A 267 1.45 -14.42 13.30
C SER A 267 2.70 -13.85 13.94
N GLY A 268 2.68 -12.59 14.37
CA GLY A 268 3.83 -12.04 15.05
C GLY A 268 3.69 -10.58 15.47
N LYS A 269 4.78 -10.06 16.04
CA LYS A 269 4.96 -8.65 16.35
C LYS A 269 6.07 -8.07 15.50
N LEU A 270 5.90 -6.83 15.08
CA LEU A 270 6.85 -6.07 14.27
C LEU A 270 7.03 -4.68 14.88
N ALA A 271 8.22 -4.09 14.77
CA ALA A 271 8.45 -2.68 15.01
C ALA A 271 8.87 -1.95 13.72
N PRO A 272 7.93 -1.66 12.80
CA PRO A 272 8.18 -1.02 11.51
C PRO A 272 8.96 0.31 11.54
N LEU A 273 8.85 1.09 12.61
CA LEU A 273 9.52 2.38 12.72
C LEU A 273 11.02 2.27 13.02
N ASP A 274 11.48 1.10 13.45
CA ASP A 274 12.91 0.82 13.63
C ASP A 274 13.50 0.31 12.30
N PRO A 275 14.55 0.94 11.76
CA PRO A 275 15.17 0.56 10.49
C PRO A 275 15.74 -0.85 10.44
N GLN A 276 16.06 -1.46 11.59
CA GLN A 276 16.46 -2.86 11.66
C GLN A 276 15.26 -3.81 11.62
N LEU A 277 14.03 -3.29 11.74
CA LEU A 277 12.76 -4.02 11.77
C LEU A 277 12.79 -5.18 12.78
N PRO A 278 12.83 -4.90 14.09
CA PRO A 278 12.66 -5.93 15.11
C PRO A 278 11.36 -6.70 14.91
N PHE A 279 11.43 -8.02 15.06
CA PHE A 279 10.30 -8.91 14.88
C PHE A 279 10.31 -10.13 15.81
N ASP A 280 9.12 -10.66 16.07
CA ASP A 280 8.87 -11.97 16.68
C ASP A 280 7.77 -12.67 15.86
N LEU A 281 8.15 -13.62 15.01
CA LEU A 281 7.32 -14.23 13.99
C LEU A 281 7.13 -15.73 14.23
N ASN A 282 5.93 -16.21 13.94
CA ASN A 282 5.55 -17.61 13.91
C ASN A 282 4.84 -17.91 12.60
N LEU A 283 5.40 -18.82 11.81
CA LEU A 283 4.84 -19.31 10.56
C LEU A 283 4.47 -20.78 10.72
N LYS A 284 3.26 -21.13 10.29
CA LYS A 284 2.78 -22.51 10.17
C LYS A 284 2.25 -22.72 8.77
N SER A 285 2.59 -23.85 8.17
CA SER A 285 2.07 -24.25 6.86
C SER A 285 1.91 -25.77 6.82
N GLN A 286 0.86 -26.24 6.16
CA GLN A 286 0.71 -27.66 5.82
C GLN A 286 1.49 -28.01 4.56
N HIS A 287 1.46 -27.13 3.56
CA HIS A 287 2.12 -27.30 2.28
C HIS A 287 2.67 -25.98 1.74
N LEU A 288 3.98 -25.94 1.51
CA LEU A 288 4.65 -24.96 0.66
C LEU A 288 5.29 -25.69 -0.51
N GLN A 289 5.42 -24.99 -1.64
CA GLN A 289 6.12 -25.49 -2.79
C GLN A 289 6.96 -24.41 -3.46
N TRP A 290 8.03 -24.83 -4.10
CA TRP A 290 8.85 -24.01 -4.97
C TRP A 290 9.22 -24.79 -6.25
N PRO A 291 9.15 -24.20 -7.45
CA PRO A 291 8.58 -22.88 -7.75
C PRO A 291 7.07 -22.81 -7.46
N ILE A 292 6.58 -21.61 -7.18
CA ILE A 292 5.18 -21.41 -6.74
C ILE A 292 4.20 -21.58 -7.89
N ALA A 293 4.51 -21.02 -9.07
CA ALA A 293 3.59 -20.95 -10.21
C ALA A 293 3.58 -22.21 -11.09
N THR A 294 4.55 -23.12 -10.93
CA THR A 294 4.72 -24.30 -11.77
C THR A 294 4.67 -25.59 -10.95
N ALA A 295 4.92 -26.74 -11.60
CA ALA A 295 5.15 -27.98 -10.88
C ALA A 295 6.26 -27.79 -9.84
N ALA A 296 6.03 -28.30 -8.64
CA ALA A 296 6.95 -28.17 -7.53
C ALA A 296 8.23 -28.96 -7.79
N ASP A 297 9.38 -28.29 -7.73
CA ASP A 297 10.69 -28.93 -7.64
C ASP A 297 10.99 -29.35 -6.21
N PHE A 298 10.51 -28.54 -5.25
CA PHE A 298 10.64 -28.74 -3.81
C PHE A 298 9.30 -28.53 -3.12
N THR A 299 8.97 -29.41 -2.18
CA THR A 299 7.83 -29.26 -1.28
C THR A 299 8.31 -29.21 0.16
N LEU A 300 7.68 -28.35 0.96
CA LEU A 300 7.88 -28.26 2.39
C LEU A 300 6.53 -28.51 3.07
N ASP A 301 6.40 -29.66 3.72
CA ASP A 301 5.18 -30.05 4.42
C ASP A 301 5.34 -29.92 5.94
N LYS A 302 4.22 -29.66 6.62
CA LYS A 302 4.14 -29.52 8.08
C LYS A 302 5.17 -28.54 8.65
N THR A 303 5.42 -27.46 7.91
CA THR A 303 6.41 -26.45 8.25
C THR A 303 5.97 -25.65 9.47
N ARG A 304 6.88 -25.52 10.44
CA ARG A 304 6.79 -24.56 11.55
C ARG A 304 8.10 -23.81 11.63
N LEU A 305 8.02 -22.49 11.56
CA LEU A 305 9.17 -21.60 11.71
C LEU A 305 8.84 -20.58 12.79
N THR A 306 9.72 -20.43 13.77
CA THR A 306 9.73 -19.27 14.67
C THR A 306 10.98 -18.48 14.42
N ALA A 307 10.87 -17.15 14.30
CA ALA A 307 12.01 -16.27 14.07
C ALA A 307 11.89 -15.03 14.97
N LYS A 308 12.98 -14.66 15.64
CA LYS A 308 13.01 -13.52 16.56
C LYS A 308 14.33 -12.78 16.50
N GLY A 309 14.27 -11.46 16.50
CA GLY A 309 15.44 -10.57 16.40
C GLY A 309 15.14 -9.42 15.46
N ASP A 310 16.09 -9.10 14.59
CA ASP A 310 15.96 -8.05 13.58
C ASP A 310 16.69 -8.46 12.27
N LEU A 311 16.69 -7.60 11.25
CA LEU A 311 17.29 -7.89 9.95
C LEU A 311 18.83 -8.05 10.00
N SER A 312 19.49 -7.46 11.00
CA SER A 312 20.95 -7.59 11.20
C SER A 312 21.31 -8.88 11.92
N ALA A 313 20.46 -9.33 12.84
CA ALA A 313 20.66 -10.53 13.64
C ALA A 313 19.33 -11.10 14.13
N PHE A 314 18.98 -12.28 13.62
CA PHE A 314 17.82 -13.03 14.09
C PHE A 314 18.20 -14.45 14.49
N ARG A 315 17.39 -15.03 15.38
CA ARG A 315 17.41 -16.45 15.74
C ARG A 315 16.17 -17.12 15.18
N PHE A 316 16.29 -18.38 14.80
CA PHE A 316 15.16 -19.13 14.31
C PHE A 316 15.20 -20.60 14.71
N ASP A 317 14.02 -21.19 14.73
CA ASP A 317 13.80 -22.64 14.85
C ASP A 317 12.86 -23.07 13.71
N LEU A 318 13.31 -24.01 12.89
CA LEU A 318 12.58 -24.57 11.76
C LEU A 318 12.35 -26.06 11.97
N LYS A 319 11.11 -26.50 11.76
CA LYS A 319 10.77 -27.91 11.57
C LYS A 319 9.98 -28.06 10.29
N SER A 320 10.38 -28.95 9.39
CA SER A 320 9.68 -29.20 8.13
C SER A 320 9.95 -30.60 7.62
N GLN A 321 9.03 -31.16 6.85
CA GLN A 321 9.32 -32.27 5.96
C GLN A 321 9.65 -31.65 4.61
N ILE A 322 10.79 -31.98 4.02
CA ILE A 322 11.26 -31.40 2.77
C ILE A 322 11.43 -32.55 1.77
N ASP A 323 10.89 -32.41 0.58
CA ASP A 323 11.07 -33.36 -0.52
C ASP A 323 11.31 -32.58 -1.82
N GLY A 324 11.96 -33.17 -2.79
CA GLY A 324 12.17 -32.50 -4.08
C GLY A 324 13.27 -33.10 -4.92
N LYS A 325 13.09 -33.22 -6.23
CA LYS A 325 14.03 -33.98 -7.07
C LYS A 325 15.30 -33.17 -7.37
N PRO A 326 16.52 -33.75 -7.26
CA PRO A 326 16.84 -35.15 -6.95
C PRO A 326 17.09 -35.44 -5.45
N MET A 327 16.78 -34.52 -4.54
CA MET A 327 16.94 -34.70 -3.10
C MET A 327 15.90 -35.70 -2.54
N PRO A 328 16.30 -36.66 -1.71
CA PRO A 328 15.33 -37.54 -1.05
C PRO A 328 14.50 -36.77 -0.03
N ALA A 329 13.39 -37.36 0.41
CA ALA A 329 12.61 -36.82 1.51
C ALA A 329 13.45 -36.71 2.81
N VAL A 330 13.37 -35.55 3.46
CA VAL A 330 14.13 -35.17 4.65
C VAL A 330 13.19 -34.58 5.70
N GLY A 331 13.15 -35.18 6.89
CA GLY A 331 12.61 -34.53 8.09
C GLY A 331 13.65 -33.58 8.68
N ALA A 332 13.48 -32.28 8.51
CA ALA A 332 14.42 -31.27 8.99
C ALA A 332 14.01 -30.66 10.33
N SER A 333 14.96 -30.54 11.25
CA SER A 333 14.84 -29.83 12.52
C SER A 333 16.10 -28.98 12.73
N LEU A 334 15.98 -27.68 12.46
CA LEU A 334 17.09 -26.74 12.42
C LEU A 334 16.90 -25.66 13.51
N THR A 335 17.99 -25.32 14.20
CA THR A 335 18.06 -24.16 15.09
C THR A 335 19.29 -23.37 14.72
N GLY A 336 19.14 -22.06 14.58
CA GLY A 336 20.24 -21.20 14.16
C GLY A 336 20.03 -19.73 14.41
N LYS A 337 21.02 -18.96 13.96
CA LYS A 337 21.00 -17.51 13.88
C LYS A 337 21.42 -17.08 12.48
N GLY A 338 21.05 -15.88 12.05
CA GLY A 338 21.41 -15.38 10.74
C GLY A 338 21.18 -13.89 10.59
N SER A 339 21.45 -13.43 9.39
CA SER A 339 21.10 -12.10 8.89
C SER A 339 20.74 -12.20 7.40
N LEU A 340 20.51 -11.06 6.76
CA LEU A 340 20.33 -10.99 5.30
C LEU A 340 21.49 -11.54 4.46
N SER A 341 22.63 -11.91 5.07
CA SER A 341 23.86 -12.29 4.35
C SER A 341 24.55 -13.57 4.84
N HIS A 342 24.08 -14.16 5.94
CA HIS A 342 24.67 -15.38 6.50
C HIS A 342 23.68 -16.14 7.40
N VAL A 343 23.97 -17.42 7.60
CA VAL A 343 23.28 -18.29 8.54
C VAL A 343 24.29 -19.16 9.27
N GLU A 344 24.05 -19.39 10.56
CA GLU A 344 24.80 -20.31 11.41
C GLU A 344 23.80 -21.22 12.13
N LEU A 345 23.84 -22.50 11.79
CA LEU A 345 23.07 -23.57 12.40
C LEU A 345 23.87 -24.14 13.58
N SER A 346 23.41 -23.85 14.79
CA SER A 346 23.94 -24.47 16.01
C SER A 346 23.44 -25.91 16.18
N LYS A 347 22.29 -26.23 15.58
CA LYS A 347 21.73 -27.57 15.51
C LYS A 347 21.15 -27.82 14.12
N LEU A 348 21.68 -28.82 13.46
CA LEU A 348 21.12 -29.46 12.28
C LEU A 348 20.79 -30.90 12.66
N ALA A 349 19.55 -31.30 12.46
CA ALA A 349 19.11 -32.69 12.59
C ALA A 349 18.17 -33.01 11.42
N LEU A 350 18.59 -33.94 10.58
CA LEU A 350 17.88 -34.37 9.39
C LEU A 350 17.60 -35.88 9.49
N ASP A 351 16.35 -36.28 9.38
CA ASP A 351 15.96 -37.68 9.26
C ASP A 351 15.71 -38.00 7.79
N THR A 352 16.52 -38.86 7.18
CA THR A 352 16.44 -39.17 5.74
C THR A 352 17.03 -40.55 5.44
N LEU A 353 16.57 -41.20 4.37
CA LEU A 353 17.10 -42.48 3.89
C LEU A 353 17.25 -43.54 5.01
N GLY A 354 16.27 -43.61 5.92
CA GLY A 354 16.24 -44.55 7.05
C GLY A 354 17.21 -44.26 8.19
N GLY A 355 18.01 -43.19 8.09
CA GLY A 355 19.01 -42.79 9.07
C GLY A 355 18.89 -41.33 9.49
N LYS A 356 19.95 -40.83 10.12
CA LYS A 356 20.00 -39.48 10.69
C LYS A 356 21.30 -38.77 10.36
N ILE A 357 21.20 -37.49 10.02
CA ILE A 357 22.34 -36.58 9.87
C ILE A 357 22.21 -35.53 10.97
N THR A 358 23.26 -35.37 11.77
CA THR A 358 23.31 -34.33 12.81
C THR A 358 24.55 -33.49 12.68
N GLY A 359 24.51 -32.24 13.14
CA GLY A 359 25.72 -31.42 13.14
C GLY A 359 25.47 -29.94 13.32
N ASN A 360 26.47 -29.17 12.89
CA ASN A 360 26.41 -27.73 12.76
C ASN A 360 26.77 -27.34 11.32
N ALA A 361 26.33 -26.16 10.91
CA ALA A 361 26.71 -25.62 9.61
C ALA A 361 26.70 -24.10 9.64
N ARG A 362 27.51 -23.50 8.77
CA ARG A 362 27.50 -22.07 8.49
C ARG A 362 27.50 -21.86 6.99
N ALA A 363 26.74 -20.89 6.53
CA ALA A 363 26.77 -20.45 5.15
C ALA A 363 26.73 -18.92 5.09
N SER A 364 27.42 -18.32 4.13
CA SER A 364 27.34 -16.89 3.83
C SER A 364 27.23 -16.67 2.33
N TRP A 365 26.41 -15.69 1.95
CA TRP A 365 26.15 -15.27 0.57
C TRP A 365 26.31 -13.76 0.40
N LYS A 366 27.05 -13.10 1.30
CA LYS A 366 27.34 -11.66 1.20
C LYS A 366 28.07 -11.30 -0.09
N ASP A 367 29.02 -12.13 -0.48
CA ASP A 367 29.81 -12.02 -1.70
C ASP A 367 29.58 -13.28 -2.55
N LEU A 368 30.51 -14.24 -2.48
CA LEU A 368 30.34 -15.59 -3.03
C LEU A 368 29.77 -16.53 -1.97
N VAL A 369 28.87 -17.41 -2.40
CA VAL A 369 28.30 -18.45 -1.55
C VAL A 369 29.42 -19.34 -1.01
N ASN A 370 29.63 -19.30 0.30
CA ASN A 370 30.57 -20.16 1.01
C ASN A 370 29.82 -20.91 2.12
N TRP A 371 30.19 -22.16 2.37
CA TRP A 371 29.58 -22.96 3.43
C TRP A 371 30.60 -23.90 4.06
N LYS A 372 30.41 -24.20 5.34
CA LYS A 372 31.17 -25.22 6.08
C LYS A 372 30.19 -25.93 7.03
N GLY A 373 30.26 -27.24 7.12
CA GLY A 373 29.51 -28.02 8.10
C GLY A 373 30.35 -29.13 8.71
N GLU A 374 30.05 -29.45 9.96
CA GLU A 374 30.58 -30.63 10.64
C GLU A 374 29.38 -31.55 10.90
N LEU A 375 29.32 -32.64 10.13
CA LEU A 375 28.16 -33.52 10.05
C LEU A 375 28.54 -34.94 10.50
N ALA A 376 27.71 -35.52 11.34
CA ALA A 376 27.73 -36.92 11.73
C ALA A 376 26.56 -37.65 11.06
N PHE A 377 26.86 -38.79 10.44
CA PHE A 377 25.91 -39.61 9.70
C PHE A 377 25.71 -40.93 10.44
N GLU A 378 24.45 -41.32 10.64
CA GLU A 378 24.10 -42.55 11.33
C GLU A 378 23.10 -43.34 10.47
N HIS A 379 23.50 -44.55 10.08
CA HIS A 379 22.65 -45.53 9.39
C HIS A 379 22.00 -45.02 8.09
N ILE A 380 22.75 -44.34 7.23
CA ILE A 380 22.21 -43.76 5.99
C ILE A 380 22.18 -44.83 4.90
N GLN A 381 21.03 -45.02 4.27
CA GLN A 381 20.81 -46.06 3.26
C GLN A 381 20.43 -45.44 1.90
N PRO A 382 21.38 -44.96 1.07
CA PRO A 382 21.10 -44.37 -0.24
C PRO A 382 20.34 -45.31 -1.18
N GLY A 383 20.51 -46.62 -1.01
CA GLY A 383 19.79 -47.66 -1.76
C GLY A 383 18.26 -47.59 -1.66
N LEU A 384 17.72 -46.86 -0.67
CA LEU A 384 16.28 -46.60 -0.56
C LEU A 384 15.75 -45.66 -1.65
N GLU A 385 16.57 -44.73 -2.12
CA GLU A 385 16.21 -43.75 -3.15
C GLU A 385 16.85 -44.12 -4.51
N TRP A 386 18.14 -44.50 -4.50
CA TRP A 386 18.91 -44.85 -5.69
C TRP A 386 19.38 -46.30 -5.63
N LYS A 387 18.72 -47.17 -6.39
CA LYS A 387 18.98 -48.63 -6.40
C LYS A 387 20.44 -49.02 -6.72
N ASP A 388 21.24 -48.13 -7.28
CA ASP A 388 22.61 -48.37 -7.72
C ASP A 388 23.69 -47.94 -6.68
N VAL A 389 23.30 -47.42 -5.51
CA VAL A 389 24.24 -46.91 -4.46
C VAL A 389 24.10 -47.69 -3.15
N GLN A 390 25.20 -48.27 -2.65
CA GLN A 390 25.23 -48.99 -1.36
C GLN A 390 25.33 -48.04 -0.15
N GLY A 391 24.75 -48.45 0.98
CA GLY A 391 24.68 -47.72 2.28
C GLY A 391 26.02 -47.41 2.98
N ILE A 392 25.99 -46.44 3.90
CA ILE A 392 27.11 -46.06 4.80
C ILE A 392 26.65 -45.88 6.24
#